data_AF-A0A7K4F422-F1
#
_entry.id   AF-A0A7K4F422-F1
#
_cell.length_a   1.000
_cell.length_b   1.000
_cell.length_c   1.000
_cell.angle_alpha   90.00
_cell.angle_beta   90.00
_cell.angle_gamma   90.00
#
_symmetry.space_group_name_H-M   'P 1'
#
loop_
_entity.id
_entity.type
_entity.pdbx_description
1 polymer ?
#
loop_
_entity_poly.entity_id
_entity_poly.type
_entity_poly.pdbx_seq_one_letter_code
_entity_poly.pdbx_strand_id
1 'polypeptide(L)'
;MANVLKTIRTGDDYIESLRGRDLKIYLFGELVKEPVDHPMIRPSINAVAETYDLAVREEELASANSSLTGLRVNRFLHIAESAQDLVLQNKMQRKLGQNTGTCFQRCVGMDALNSLHSTTFEIDEKHGTDYHKRFLEFVKMVQKENLVIGGAMTDPKGDRSKGPADQDDPDLFTRIVDKDEKGIYVSGAKAHQTGCINSHWIILMPTIRLTETDKDWAIVGAIPADAKGVTYIYGRQSCDTRSMEEGDIDDGNAKFGGQEALIILDNVFIPWDKVFMNGEFE
;
A
#
# COMPACT_ATOMS: atom_id res chain seq x y z
N MET A 1 -4.11 3.81 -24.09
CA MET A 1 -5.31 4.55 -23.69
C MET A 1 -5.60 4.14 -22.25
N ALA A 2 -5.39 5.03 -21.28
CA ALA A 2 -5.66 4.71 -19.89
C ALA A 2 -7.16 4.43 -19.74
N ASN A 3 -7.52 3.21 -19.31
CA ASN A 3 -8.88 2.92 -18.89
C ASN A 3 -9.24 3.97 -17.82
N VAL A 4 -10.22 4.81 -18.11
CA VAL A 4 -10.81 5.67 -17.08
C VAL A 4 -11.48 4.71 -16.10
N LEU A 5 -10.77 4.38 -15.02
CA LEU A 5 -11.32 3.56 -13.95
C LEU A 5 -12.53 4.30 -13.41
N LYS A 6 -13.71 3.68 -13.55
CA LYS A 6 -14.94 4.11 -12.87
C LYS A 6 -14.60 4.23 -11.39
N THR A 7 -14.87 5.38 -10.77
CA THR A 7 -14.67 5.58 -9.32
C THR A 7 -15.34 4.43 -8.56
N ILE A 8 -14.57 3.73 -7.73
CA ILE A 8 -15.02 2.58 -6.95
C ILE A 8 -15.96 3.07 -5.85
N ARG A 9 -17.17 2.50 -5.73
CA ARG A 9 -18.15 2.94 -4.73
C ARG A 9 -18.48 1.87 -3.70
N THR A 10 -18.66 0.63 -4.14
CA THR A 10 -19.03 -0.51 -3.28
C THR A 10 -17.90 -1.52 -3.15
N GLY A 11 -18.04 -2.46 -2.21
CA GLY A 11 -17.16 -3.61 -2.10
C GLY A 11 -17.14 -4.46 -3.39
N ASP A 12 -18.28 -4.59 -4.07
CA ASP A 12 -18.36 -5.29 -5.36
C ASP A 12 -17.60 -4.56 -6.48
N ASP A 13 -17.73 -3.22 -6.57
CA ASP A 13 -16.94 -2.42 -7.52
C ASP A 13 -15.43 -2.62 -7.26
N TYR A 14 -15.03 -2.71 -5.98
CA TYR A 14 -13.65 -2.95 -5.58
C TYR A 14 -13.17 -4.36 -5.95
N ILE A 15 -13.96 -5.38 -5.68
CA ILE A 15 -13.61 -6.77 -6.04
C ILE A 15 -13.40 -6.88 -7.55
N GLU A 16 -14.27 -6.25 -8.34
CA GLU A 16 -14.15 -6.25 -9.80
C GLU A 16 -12.90 -5.49 -10.28
N SER A 17 -12.52 -4.39 -9.63
CA SER A 17 -11.32 -3.62 -9.99
C SER A 17 -10.01 -4.39 -9.81
N LEU A 18 -10.02 -5.49 -9.04
CA LEU A 18 -8.84 -6.33 -8.84
C LEU A 18 -8.64 -7.40 -9.92
N ARG A 19 -9.68 -7.72 -10.70
CA ARG A 19 -9.65 -8.81 -11.69
C ARG A 19 -8.79 -8.46 -12.89
N GLY A 20 -8.16 -9.48 -13.48
CA GLY A 20 -7.47 -9.34 -14.78
C GLY A 20 -6.23 -8.43 -14.77
N ARG A 21 -5.65 -8.13 -13.60
CA ARG A 21 -4.45 -7.28 -13.47
C ARG A 21 -3.13 -7.99 -13.79
N ASP A 22 -3.15 -9.32 -13.95
CA ASP A 22 -1.98 -10.14 -14.32
C ASP A 22 -0.74 -9.90 -13.42
N LEU A 23 -0.98 -9.77 -12.10
CA LEU A 23 0.10 -9.64 -11.12
C LEU A 23 0.91 -10.93 -11.07
N LYS A 24 2.24 -10.80 -11.00
CA LYS A 24 3.14 -11.95 -10.85
C LYS A 24 3.20 -12.40 -9.39
N ILE A 25 2.24 -13.25 -9.00
CA ILE A 25 2.09 -13.75 -7.62
C ILE A 25 2.46 -15.23 -7.57
N TYR A 26 3.43 -15.57 -6.72
CA TYR A 26 3.78 -16.95 -6.42
C TYR A 26 3.19 -17.39 -5.08
N LEU A 27 2.47 -18.52 -5.10
CA LEU A 27 1.95 -19.23 -3.93
C LEU A 27 2.16 -20.74 -4.14
N PHE A 28 2.74 -21.42 -3.16
CA PHE A 28 3.08 -22.85 -3.25
C PHE A 28 3.93 -23.25 -4.47
N GLY A 29 4.79 -22.35 -4.94
CA GLY A 29 5.64 -22.59 -6.11
C GLY A 29 4.94 -22.39 -7.46
N GLU A 30 3.67 -22.00 -7.46
CA GLU A 30 2.87 -21.80 -8.66
C GLU A 30 2.48 -20.33 -8.84
N LEU A 31 2.26 -19.92 -10.10
CA LEU A 31 1.72 -18.60 -10.41
C LEU A 31 0.20 -18.59 -10.20
N VAL A 32 -0.27 -17.66 -9.38
CA VAL A 32 -1.71 -17.42 -9.17
C VAL A 32 -2.25 -16.60 -10.34
N LYS A 33 -3.13 -17.18 -11.15
CA LYS A 33 -3.69 -16.52 -12.34
C LYS A 33 -4.73 -15.44 -12.02
N GLU A 34 -5.61 -15.72 -11.06
CA GLU A 34 -6.69 -14.80 -10.67
C GLU A 34 -6.82 -14.84 -9.14
N PRO A 35 -6.21 -13.88 -8.42
CA PRO A 35 -6.25 -13.83 -6.96
C PRO A 35 -7.65 -13.66 -6.39
N VAL A 36 -8.58 -13.05 -7.13
CA VAL A 36 -9.96 -12.82 -6.67
C VAL A 36 -10.72 -14.13 -6.46
N ASP A 37 -10.37 -15.17 -7.20
CA ASP A 37 -11.03 -16.48 -7.14
C ASP A 37 -10.24 -17.50 -6.32
N HIS A 38 -9.03 -17.16 -5.84
CA HIS A 38 -8.21 -18.08 -5.05
C HIS A 38 -8.75 -18.18 -3.61
N PRO A 39 -9.13 -19.37 -3.11
CA PRO A 39 -9.78 -19.52 -1.79
C PRO A 39 -8.94 -18.98 -0.63
N MET A 40 -7.62 -19.17 -0.66
CA MET A 40 -6.70 -18.63 0.36
C MET A 40 -6.51 -17.11 0.33
N ILE A 41 -6.87 -16.45 -0.78
CA ILE A 41 -6.66 -15.00 -0.97
C ILE A 41 -7.98 -14.25 -0.77
N ARG A 42 -9.10 -14.81 -1.24
CA ARG A 42 -10.42 -14.16 -1.25
C ARG A 42 -10.86 -13.61 0.12
N PRO A 43 -10.66 -14.28 1.27
CA PRO A 43 -11.04 -13.72 2.57
C PRO A 43 -10.38 -12.36 2.86
N SER A 44 -9.15 -12.14 2.40
CA SER A 44 -8.45 -10.86 2.55
C SER A 44 -9.04 -9.76 1.67
N ILE A 45 -9.48 -10.10 0.46
CA ILE A 45 -10.16 -9.18 -0.44
C ILE A 45 -11.52 -8.77 0.16
N ASN A 46 -12.26 -9.73 0.72
CA ASN A 46 -13.53 -9.45 1.37
C ASN A 46 -13.37 -8.46 2.55
N ALA A 47 -12.28 -8.56 3.31
CA ALA A 47 -12.02 -7.65 4.43
C ALA A 47 -11.79 -6.20 3.95
N VAL A 48 -11.11 -6.02 2.82
CA VAL A 48 -10.97 -4.69 2.19
C VAL A 48 -12.30 -4.22 1.57
N ALA A 49 -13.06 -5.10 0.94
CA ALA A 49 -14.37 -4.77 0.35
C ALA A 49 -15.33 -4.18 1.40
N GLU A 50 -15.33 -4.74 2.61
CA GLU A 50 -16.12 -4.23 3.74
C GLU A 50 -15.74 -2.78 4.14
N THR A 51 -14.53 -2.30 3.83
CA THR A 51 -14.16 -0.88 4.04
C THR A 51 -14.90 0.07 3.10
N TYR A 52 -15.27 -0.40 1.91
CA TYR A 52 -16.10 0.36 0.98
C TYR A 52 -17.57 0.27 1.40
N ASP A 53 -18.05 -0.93 1.72
CA ASP A 53 -19.45 -1.11 2.10
C ASP A 53 -19.79 -0.39 3.42
N LEU A 54 -18.86 -0.31 4.37
CA LEU A 54 -19.05 0.50 5.57
C LEU A 54 -19.20 1.99 5.23
N ALA A 55 -18.45 2.51 4.25
CA ALA A 55 -18.58 3.90 3.80
C ALA A 55 -19.92 4.18 3.12
N VAL A 56 -20.55 3.16 2.52
CA VAL A 56 -21.93 3.26 1.99
C VAL A 56 -22.97 3.23 3.11
N ARG A 57 -22.79 2.35 4.12
CA ARG A 57 -23.78 2.14 5.18
C ARG A 57 -23.71 3.15 6.33
N GLU A 58 -22.51 3.57 6.71
CA GLU A 58 -22.21 4.48 7.82
C GLU A 58 -21.33 5.65 7.34
N GLU A 59 -21.86 6.45 6.41
CA GLU A 59 -21.11 7.45 5.66
C GLU A 59 -20.38 8.48 6.54
N GLU A 60 -21.01 8.97 7.61
CA GLU A 60 -20.37 9.91 8.55
C GLU A 60 -19.16 9.31 9.28
N LEU A 61 -19.19 7.99 9.53
CA LEU A 61 -18.09 7.30 10.20
C LEU A 61 -16.94 6.99 9.25
N ALA A 62 -17.24 6.50 8.05
CA ALA A 62 -16.24 5.93 7.13
C ALA A 62 -15.93 6.81 5.89
N SER A 63 -16.50 8.01 5.80
CA SER A 63 -16.16 9.03 4.80
C SER A 63 -15.90 10.39 5.45
N ALA A 64 -15.16 11.27 4.79
CA ALA A 64 -14.84 12.62 5.23
C ALA A 64 -14.92 13.62 4.06
N ASN A 65 -15.16 14.89 4.35
CA ASN A 65 -15.05 15.95 3.34
C ASN A 65 -13.59 16.39 3.29
N SER A 66 -12.93 16.22 2.15
CA SER A 66 -11.53 16.61 2.00
C SER A 66 -11.41 18.05 1.51
N SER A 67 -10.69 18.90 2.25
CA SER A 67 -10.41 20.27 1.82
C SER A 67 -9.48 20.33 0.60
N LEU A 68 -8.71 19.26 0.35
CA LEU A 68 -7.78 19.18 -0.79
C LEU A 68 -8.51 19.04 -2.13
N THR A 69 -9.59 18.26 -2.18
CA THR A 69 -10.34 17.97 -3.42
C THR A 69 -11.73 18.59 -3.45
N GLY A 70 -12.26 19.04 -2.30
CA GLY A 70 -13.66 19.44 -2.16
C GLY A 70 -14.64 18.27 -2.30
N LEU A 71 -14.14 17.04 -2.36
CA LEU A 71 -14.94 15.82 -2.50
C LEU A 71 -15.19 15.20 -1.13
N ARG A 72 -16.27 14.40 -1.07
CA ARG A 72 -16.45 13.43 0.00
C ARG A 72 -15.69 12.16 -0.36
N VAL A 73 -14.72 11.80 0.46
CA VAL A 73 -13.76 10.72 0.21
C VAL A 73 -13.89 9.65 1.28
N ASN A 74 -13.53 8.41 0.96
CA ASN A 74 -13.39 7.37 1.97
C ASN A 74 -12.34 7.83 3.00
N ARG A 75 -12.63 7.66 4.30
CA ARG A 75 -11.79 8.18 5.39
C ARG A 75 -10.37 7.59 5.38
N PHE A 76 -10.17 6.40 4.79
CA PHE A 76 -8.82 5.83 4.58
C PHE A 76 -7.95 6.64 3.60
N LEU A 77 -8.52 7.56 2.82
CA LEU A 77 -7.80 8.43 1.89
C LEU A 77 -7.78 9.90 2.33
N HIS A 78 -8.35 10.19 3.50
CA HIS A 78 -8.43 11.54 4.05
C HIS A 78 -7.12 11.90 4.76
N ILE A 79 -6.58 13.07 4.43
CA ILE A 79 -5.54 13.72 5.24
C ILE A 79 -6.26 14.36 6.42
N ALA A 80 -5.94 13.98 7.66
CA ALA A 80 -6.63 14.45 8.85
C ALA A 80 -6.41 15.97 9.03
N GLU A 81 -7.51 16.72 9.15
CA GLU A 81 -7.48 18.18 9.25
C GLU A 81 -7.76 18.66 10.68
N SER A 82 -8.02 17.74 11.60
CA SER A 82 -8.29 18.01 13.01
C SER A 82 -8.02 16.80 13.91
N ALA A 83 -7.87 17.03 15.21
CA ALA A 83 -7.81 15.95 16.19
C ALA A 83 -9.10 15.08 16.18
N GLN A 84 -10.23 15.67 15.82
CA GLN A 84 -11.49 14.94 15.70
C GLN A 84 -11.48 13.94 14.53
N ASP A 85 -10.77 14.24 13.44
CA ASP A 85 -10.57 13.28 12.35
C ASP A 85 -9.76 12.07 12.80
N LEU A 86 -8.69 12.30 13.57
CA LEU A 86 -7.89 11.21 14.16
C LEU A 86 -8.75 10.31 15.07
N VAL A 87 -9.63 10.91 15.88
CA VAL A 87 -10.60 10.14 16.69
C VAL A 87 -11.55 9.33 15.80
N LEU A 88 -12.01 9.90 14.69
CA LEU A 88 -12.91 9.20 13.76
C LEU A 88 -12.22 8.05 13.03
N GLN A 89 -10.92 8.16 12.73
CA GLN A 89 -10.12 7.04 12.22
C GLN A 89 -10.17 5.86 13.21
N ASN A 90 -9.92 6.11 14.51
CA ASN A 90 -9.97 5.04 15.51
C ASN A 90 -11.38 4.45 15.70
N LYS A 91 -12.43 5.28 15.67
CA LYS A 91 -13.82 4.79 15.73
C LYS A 91 -14.15 3.89 14.53
N MET A 92 -13.76 4.31 13.32
CA MET A 92 -13.91 3.51 12.10
C MET A 92 -13.12 2.20 12.18
N GLN A 93 -11.86 2.25 12.60
CA GLN A 93 -11.00 1.06 12.76
C GLN A 93 -11.61 0.05 13.74
N ARG A 94 -12.12 0.52 14.88
CA ARG A 94 -12.81 -0.36 15.85
C ARG A 94 -14.07 -0.99 15.25
N LYS A 95 -14.87 -0.22 14.51
CA LYS A 95 -16.07 -0.72 13.83
C LYS A 95 -15.73 -1.81 12.82
N LEU A 96 -14.71 -1.59 11.98
CA LEU A 96 -14.27 -2.60 11.01
C LEU A 96 -13.74 -3.86 11.70
N GLY A 97 -13.00 -3.72 12.79
CA GLY A 97 -12.58 -4.86 13.61
C GLY A 97 -13.77 -5.66 14.16
N GLN A 98 -14.86 -5.00 14.57
CA GLN A 98 -16.11 -5.67 14.97
C GLN A 98 -16.80 -6.38 13.81
N ASN A 99 -16.78 -5.80 12.61
CA ASN A 99 -17.48 -6.33 11.45
C ASN A 99 -16.74 -7.52 10.80
N THR A 100 -15.40 -7.50 10.82
CA THR A 100 -14.58 -8.48 10.08
C THR A 100 -13.84 -9.47 10.97
N GLY A 101 -13.52 -9.12 12.22
CA GLY A 101 -12.71 -9.96 13.10
C GLY A 101 -11.28 -10.20 12.60
N THR A 102 -10.76 -9.36 11.69
CA THR A 102 -9.42 -9.51 11.10
C THR A 102 -8.81 -8.17 10.69
N CYS A 103 -7.62 -8.19 10.09
CA CYS A 103 -7.01 -7.03 9.46
C CYS A 103 -7.73 -6.67 8.14
N PHE A 104 -8.17 -5.42 8.00
CA PHE A 104 -8.85 -4.87 6.79
C PHE A 104 -7.91 -4.00 5.93
N GLN A 105 -6.59 -4.09 6.19
CA GLN A 105 -5.45 -3.69 5.37
C GLN A 105 -5.29 -2.20 4.96
N ARG A 106 -6.34 -1.37 4.87
CA ARG A 106 -6.26 0.03 4.38
C ARG A 106 -5.64 1.04 5.35
N CYS A 107 -5.48 0.70 6.62
CA CYS A 107 -4.90 1.63 7.62
C CYS A 107 -3.46 2.02 7.28
N VAL A 108 -2.64 1.09 6.77
CA VAL A 108 -1.23 1.35 6.44
C VAL A 108 -1.11 2.44 5.37
N GLY A 109 -1.96 2.40 4.34
CA GLY A 109 -2.01 3.45 3.32
C GLY A 109 -2.46 4.80 3.88
N MET A 110 -3.49 4.83 4.72
CA MET A 110 -3.97 6.05 5.37
C MET A 110 -2.88 6.74 6.19
N ASP A 111 -2.16 5.97 7.01
CA ASP A 111 -1.11 6.49 7.88
C ASP A 111 0.13 6.93 7.08
N ALA A 112 0.46 6.22 5.99
CA ALA A 112 1.50 6.62 5.04
C ALA A 112 1.16 7.95 4.34
N LEU A 113 -0.08 8.13 3.89
CA LEU A 113 -0.51 9.38 3.26
C LEU A 113 -0.43 10.56 4.26
N ASN A 114 -0.89 10.37 5.50
CA ASN A 114 -0.89 11.43 6.51
C ASN A 114 0.54 11.84 6.91
N SER A 115 1.44 10.88 7.10
CA SER A 115 2.85 11.17 7.42
C SER A 115 3.59 11.82 6.25
N LEU A 116 3.40 11.32 5.02
CA LEU A 116 4.02 11.92 3.84
C LEU A 116 3.54 13.34 3.56
N HIS A 117 2.29 13.67 3.91
CA HIS A 117 1.79 15.03 3.76
C HIS A 117 2.66 16.05 4.49
N SER A 118 2.97 15.82 5.78
CA SER A 118 3.84 16.72 6.54
C SER A 118 5.31 16.59 6.13
N THR A 119 5.82 15.37 5.96
CA THR A 119 7.25 15.15 5.68
C THR A 119 7.68 15.74 4.35
N THR A 120 6.89 15.57 3.28
CA THR A 120 7.21 16.16 1.97
C THR A 120 7.22 17.69 1.99
N PHE A 121 6.37 18.31 2.82
CA PHE A 121 6.34 19.76 3.00
C PHE A 121 7.64 20.26 3.63
N GLU A 122 8.10 19.62 4.71
CA GLU A 122 9.32 20.01 5.42
C GLU A 122 10.59 19.76 4.59
N ILE A 123 10.62 18.69 3.78
CA ILE A 123 11.71 18.46 2.82
C ILE A 123 11.76 19.60 1.80
N ASP A 124 10.62 19.97 1.21
CA ASP A 124 10.53 21.06 0.24
C ASP A 124 10.95 22.41 0.85
N GLU A 125 10.57 22.68 2.11
CA GLU A 125 10.95 23.90 2.82
C GLU A 125 12.47 24.05 2.96
N LYS A 126 13.18 22.95 3.23
CA LYS A 126 14.63 22.95 3.39
C LYS A 126 15.38 22.91 2.06
N HIS A 127 14.91 22.12 1.10
CA HIS A 127 15.66 21.79 -0.11
C HIS A 127 15.20 22.51 -1.38
N GLY A 128 14.05 23.20 -1.33
CA GLY A 128 13.47 23.84 -2.52
C GLY A 128 13.02 22.84 -3.59
N THR A 129 12.66 21.62 -3.17
CA THR A 129 12.10 20.57 -4.02
C THR A 129 10.60 20.76 -4.25
N ASP A 130 9.98 19.88 -5.05
CA ASP A 130 8.55 19.90 -5.39
C ASP A 130 7.83 18.61 -4.93
N TYR A 131 8.35 17.89 -3.92
CA TYR A 131 7.80 16.61 -3.49
C TYR A 131 6.39 16.75 -2.94
N HIS A 132 6.12 17.79 -2.15
CA HIS A 132 4.81 18.04 -1.57
C HIS A 132 3.78 18.28 -2.66
N LYS A 133 4.13 19.06 -3.68
CA LYS A 133 3.25 19.29 -4.84
C LYS A 133 2.92 17.98 -5.56
N ARG A 134 3.92 17.15 -5.84
CA ARG A 134 3.73 15.84 -6.50
C ARG A 134 2.85 14.92 -5.65
N PHE A 135 3.11 14.90 -4.35
CA PHE A 135 2.34 14.12 -3.39
C PHE A 135 0.86 14.58 -3.34
N LEU A 136 0.58 15.89 -3.30
CA LEU A 136 -0.79 16.40 -3.34
C LEU A 136 -1.52 16.01 -4.63
N GLU A 137 -0.86 16.04 -5.78
CA GLU A 137 -1.47 15.55 -7.04
C GLU A 137 -1.76 14.04 -6.99
N PHE A 138 -0.88 13.26 -6.38
CA PHE A 138 -1.15 11.84 -6.12
C PHE A 138 -2.36 11.64 -5.20
N VAL A 139 -2.45 12.37 -4.08
CA VAL A 139 -3.59 12.29 -3.16
C VAL A 139 -4.90 12.64 -3.86
N LYS A 140 -4.92 13.71 -4.67
CA LYS A 140 -6.11 14.10 -5.45
C LYS A 140 -6.59 12.99 -6.38
N MET A 141 -5.67 12.34 -7.09
CA MET A 141 -5.97 11.22 -7.98
C MET A 141 -6.59 10.05 -7.20
N VAL A 142 -5.93 9.58 -6.14
CA VAL A 142 -6.40 8.39 -5.41
C VAL A 142 -7.70 8.65 -4.65
N GLN A 143 -7.92 9.88 -4.17
CA GLN A 143 -9.19 10.31 -3.58
C GLN A 143 -10.33 10.29 -4.61
N LYS A 144 -10.10 10.81 -5.82
CA LYS A 144 -11.09 10.86 -6.90
C LYS A 144 -11.49 9.47 -7.41
N GLU A 145 -10.54 8.55 -7.46
CA GLU A 145 -10.73 7.19 -7.94
C GLU A 145 -11.13 6.21 -6.83
N ASN A 146 -11.02 6.63 -5.56
CA ASN A 146 -11.30 5.87 -4.35
C ASN A 146 -10.49 4.56 -4.27
N LEU A 147 -9.17 4.66 -4.49
CA LEU A 147 -8.28 3.51 -4.59
C LEU A 147 -7.81 2.98 -3.23
N VAL A 148 -7.30 1.76 -3.23
CA VAL A 148 -6.59 1.15 -2.09
C VAL A 148 -5.10 1.42 -2.23
N ILE A 149 -4.50 1.93 -1.16
CA ILE A 149 -3.07 2.25 -1.06
C ILE A 149 -2.41 1.32 -0.04
N GLY A 150 -1.37 0.61 -0.45
CA GLY A 150 -0.45 -0.09 0.45
C GLY A 150 0.69 0.83 0.87
N GLY A 151 1.13 0.74 2.12
CA GLY A 151 2.37 1.39 2.58
C GLY A 151 3.45 0.35 2.79
N ALA A 152 4.53 0.45 2.02
CA ALA A 152 5.61 -0.53 1.99
C ALA A 152 6.91 0.05 2.52
N MET A 153 7.02 0.00 3.85
CA MET A 153 8.17 0.52 4.58
C MET A 153 9.22 -0.56 4.83
N THR A 154 8.86 -1.65 5.49
CA THR A 154 9.82 -2.63 6.04
C THR A 154 10.51 -3.47 4.96
N ASP A 155 11.83 -3.32 4.85
CA ASP A 155 12.72 -4.17 4.05
C ASP A 155 13.02 -5.52 4.75
N PRO A 156 13.64 -6.51 4.06
CA PRO A 156 14.16 -7.73 4.69
C PRO A 156 15.26 -7.49 5.74
N LYS A 157 16.06 -6.42 5.58
CA LYS A 157 17.07 -5.89 6.52
C LYS A 157 18.34 -6.69 6.78
N GLY A 158 18.46 -7.95 6.34
CA GLY A 158 19.75 -8.66 6.43
C GLY A 158 20.30 -8.81 7.85
N ASP A 159 21.58 -8.46 8.05
CA ASP A 159 22.16 -8.38 9.39
C ASP A 159 21.58 -7.18 10.15
N ARG A 160 20.82 -7.45 11.21
CA ARG A 160 20.11 -6.43 11.99
C ARG A 160 21.04 -5.49 12.77
N SER A 161 22.34 -5.83 12.87
CA SER A 161 23.34 -4.99 13.53
C SER A 161 23.96 -3.93 12.61
N LYS A 162 23.68 -3.99 11.30
CA LYS A 162 24.28 -3.15 10.26
C LYS A 162 23.26 -2.20 9.62
N GLY A 163 23.71 -1.02 9.18
CA GLY A 163 22.92 -0.11 8.34
C GLY A 163 22.79 -0.60 6.89
N PRO A 164 22.04 0.10 6.02
CA PRO A 164 21.86 -0.26 4.62
C PRO A 164 23.18 -0.36 3.84
N ALA A 165 24.03 0.67 3.92
CA ALA A 165 25.31 0.71 3.22
C ALA A 165 26.33 -0.34 3.71
N ASP A 166 26.12 -0.91 4.90
CA ASP A 166 27.01 -1.90 5.52
C ASP A 166 26.59 -3.36 5.25
N GLN A 167 25.44 -3.58 4.59
CA GLN A 167 25.00 -4.93 4.24
C GLN A 167 25.91 -5.57 3.19
N ASP A 168 26.11 -6.89 3.28
CA ASP A 168 26.90 -7.64 2.30
C ASP A 168 26.20 -7.68 0.93
N ASP A 169 24.86 -7.66 0.94
CA ASP A 169 24.01 -7.47 -0.23
C ASP A 169 23.26 -6.13 -0.10
N PRO A 170 23.51 -5.14 -0.98
CA PRO A 170 22.91 -3.82 -0.88
C PRO A 170 21.38 -3.83 -1.11
N ASP A 171 20.83 -4.89 -1.70
CA ASP A 171 19.40 -5.01 -2.02
C ASP A 171 18.56 -5.53 -0.84
N LEU A 172 19.21 -5.86 0.28
CA LEU A 172 18.53 -6.17 1.55
C LEU A 172 17.75 -4.97 2.13
N PHE A 173 18.04 -3.77 1.62
CA PHE A 173 17.22 -2.57 1.75
C PHE A 173 16.93 -2.02 0.35
N THR A 174 15.72 -1.55 0.13
CA THR A 174 15.29 -0.99 -1.17
C THR A 174 16.04 0.30 -1.46
N ARG A 175 16.65 0.39 -2.65
CA ARG A 175 17.48 1.53 -3.07
C ARG A 175 17.21 1.93 -4.50
N ILE A 176 17.66 3.14 -4.83
CA ILE A 176 17.78 3.60 -6.21
C ILE A 176 19.00 2.93 -6.84
N VAL A 177 18.83 2.34 -8.01
CA VAL A 177 19.90 1.66 -8.76
C VAL A 177 20.30 2.39 -10.03
N ASP A 178 19.40 3.20 -10.59
CA ASP A 178 19.65 4.03 -11.76
C ASP A 178 18.69 5.23 -11.81
N LYS A 179 19.04 6.26 -12.58
CA LYS A 179 18.24 7.48 -12.79
C LYS A 179 18.34 7.94 -14.24
N ASP A 180 17.21 8.35 -14.81
CA ASP A 180 17.15 8.95 -16.15
C ASP A 180 16.34 10.25 -16.15
N GLU A 181 16.15 10.85 -17.33
CA GLU A 181 15.41 12.11 -17.47
C GLU A 181 13.91 11.99 -17.12
N LYS A 182 13.38 10.77 -17.02
CA LYS A 182 11.96 10.47 -16.80
C LYS A 182 11.66 10.02 -15.37
N GLY A 183 12.64 9.44 -14.69
CA GLY A 183 12.46 8.97 -13.32
C GLY A 183 13.67 8.23 -12.75
N ILE A 184 13.37 7.30 -11.87
CA ILE A 184 14.35 6.48 -11.16
C ILE A 184 13.99 5.00 -11.32
N TYR A 185 14.99 4.14 -11.17
CA TYR A 185 14.82 2.69 -11.09
C TYR A 185 15.20 2.23 -9.69
N VAL A 186 14.35 1.40 -9.09
CA VAL A 186 14.57 0.88 -7.73
C VAL A 186 14.64 -0.64 -7.72
N SER A 187 15.54 -1.17 -6.88
CA SER A 187 15.66 -2.60 -6.63
C SER A 187 15.74 -2.89 -5.13
N GLY A 188 15.36 -4.11 -4.75
CA GLY A 188 15.32 -4.58 -3.37
C GLY A 188 14.04 -5.33 -3.08
N ALA A 189 13.59 -5.31 -1.83
CA ALA A 189 12.34 -5.94 -1.44
C ALA A 189 11.68 -5.28 -0.23
N LYS A 190 10.37 -5.47 -0.11
CA LYS A 190 9.57 -5.07 1.05
C LYS A 190 8.86 -6.30 1.61
N ALA A 191 9.11 -6.60 2.88
CA ALA A 191 8.64 -7.80 3.56
C ALA A 191 7.39 -7.53 4.42
N HIS A 192 6.60 -8.58 4.69
CA HIS A 192 5.39 -8.52 5.53
C HIS A 192 4.36 -7.48 5.04
N GLN A 193 4.18 -7.39 3.73
CA GLN A 193 3.41 -6.32 3.10
C GLN A 193 1.92 -6.65 3.11
N THR A 194 1.24 -6.06 4.09
CA THR A 194 -0.19 -6.27 4.36
C THR A 194 -1.05 -5.82 3.17
N GLY A 195 -1.84 -6.72 2.61
CA GLY A 195 -2.81 -6.41 1.55
C GLY A 195 -2.22 -5.83 0.27
N CYS A 196 -0.92 -6.02 0.03
CA CYS A 196 -0.25 -5.42 -1.14
C CYS A 196 -0.78 -5.97 -2.47
N ILE A 197 -1.15 -7.25 -2.53
CA ILE A 197 -1.78 -7.85 -3.72
C ILE A 197 -3.19 -7.27 -3.92
N ASN A 198 -3.87 -6.92 -2.82
CA ASN A 198 -5.22 -6.34 -2.80
C ASN A 198 -5.25 -4.81 -3.02
N SER A 199 -4.08 -4.19 -3.22
CA SER A 199 -3.92 -2.74 -3.37
C SER A 199 -3.87 -2.33 -4.83
N HIS A 200 -4.20 -1.07 -5.14
CA HIS A 200 -4.06 -0.50 -6.48
C HIS A 200 -2.71 0.20 -6.64
N TRP A 201 -2.28 0.91 -5.60
CA TRP A 201 -0.97 1.57 -5.52
C TRP A 201 -0.25 1.14 -4.25
N ILE A 202 1.07 1.16 -4.30
CA ILE A 202 1.95 0.86 -3.18
C ILE A 202 2.96 2.00 -3.06
N ILE A 203 3.06 2.57 -1.87
CA ILE A 203 4.04 3.63 -1.56
C ILE A 203 5.24 2.98 -0.87
N LEU A 204 6.39 2.98 -1.55
CA LEU A 204 7.67 2.56 -0.99
C LEU A 204 8.20 3.66 -0.07
N MET A 205 8.68 3.30 1.13
CA MET A 205 9.28 4.22 2.10
C MET A 205 10.52 3.62 2.75
N PRO A 206 11.50 4.42 3.19
CA PRO A 206 12.65 3.92 3.95
C PRO A 206 12.20 3.46 5.35
N THR A 207 12.82 2.41 5.89
CA THR A 207 12.37 1.77 7.14
C THR A 207 13.13 2.17 8.40
N ILE A 208 14.24 2.90 8.27
CA ILE A 208 15.10 3.32 9.38
C ILE A 208 15.63 4.71 9.13
N ARG A 209 16.21 5.31 10.18
CA ARG A 209 17.06 6.50 10.03
C ARG A 209 18.20 6.20 9.07
N LEU A 210 18.45 7.13 8.16
CA LEU A 210 19.52 7.05 7.17
C LEU A 210 20.65 8.01 7.54
N THR A 211 21.85 7.67 7.09
CA THR A 211 23.03 8.55 7.15
C THR A 211 23.43 8.96 5.75
N GLU A 212 24.45 9.81 5.62
CA GLU A 212 24.93 10.27 4.31
C GLU A 212 25.39 9.11 3.42
N THR A 213 25.97 8.05 3.99
CA THR A 213 26.36 6.86 3.24
C THR A 213 25.17 6.04 2.76
N ASP A 214 23.99 6.25 3.32
CA ASP A 214 22.75 5.54 2.96
C ASP A 214 21.87 6.34 1.98
N LYS A 215 22.43 7.36 1.32
CA LYS A 215 21.68 8.27 0.43
C LYS A 215 20.90 7.56 -0.68
N ASP A 216 21.43 6.46 -1.21
CA ASP A 216 20.76 5.70 -2.27
C ASP A 216 19.50 4.96 -1.78
N TRP A 217 19.34 4.77 -0.47
CA TRP A 217 18.18 4.17 0.19
C TRP A 217 17.16 5.21 0.67
N ALA A 218 17.47 6.51 0.57
CA ALA A 218 16.55 7.61 0.89
C ALA A 218 15.57 7.84 -0.27
N ILE A 219 14.63 6.89 -0.43
CA ILE A 219 13.64 6.89 -1.51
C ILE A 219 12.23 6.69 -0.98
N VAL A 220 11.35 7.63 -1.33
CA VAL A 220 9.90 7.45 -1.29
C VAL A 220 9.34 7.55 -2.70
N GLY A 221 8.56 6.55 -3.11
CA GLY A 221 7.89 6.57 -4.41
C GLY A 221 6.63 5.71 -4.46
N ALA A 222 5.64 6.13 -5.25
CA ALA A 222 4.41 5.37 -5.47
C ALA A 222 4.48 4.58 -6.78
N ILE A 223 4.21 3.27 -6.71
CA ILE A 223 4.12 2.37 -7.86
C ILE A 223 2.72 1.77 -7.96
N PRO A 224 2.19 1.55 -9.18
CA PRO A 224 0.98 0.74 -9.32
C PRO A 224 1.30 -0.71 -8.97
N ALA A 225 0.33 -1.46 -8.43
CA ALA A 225 0.55 -2.84 -7.99
C ALA A 225 0.89 -3.82 -9.14
N ASP A 226 0.60 -3.45 -10.38
CA ASP A 226 0.94 -4.21 -11.59
C ASP A 226 2.21 -3.68 -12.30
N ALA A 227 3.02 -2.85 -11.61
CA ALA A 227 4.26 -2.32 -12.16
C ALA A 227 5.19 -3.44 -12.67
N LYS A 228 5.80 -3.21 -13.83
CA LYS A 228 6.83 -4.13 -14.36
C LYS A 228 8.03 -4.16 -13.44
N GLY A 229 8.63 -5.35 -13.30
CA GLY A 229 9.72 -5.61 -12.34
C GLY A 229 9.24 -6.01 -10.95
N VAL A 230 7.93 -5.95 -10.66
CA VAL A 230 7.39 -6.40 -9.37
C VAL A 230 7.07 -7.90 -9.40
N THR A 231 7.51 -8.62 -8.37
CA THR A 231 7.09 -10.01 -8.10
C THR A 231 6.60 -10.13 -6.66
N TYR A 232 5.46 -10.77 -6.46
CA TYR A 232 4.91 -11.05 -5.14
C TYR A 232 5.15 -12.51 -4.76
N ILE A 233 5.68 -12.76 -3.57
CA ILE A 233 5.77 -14.10 -2.98
C ILE A 233 4.86 -14.13 -1.76
N TYR A 234 3.78 -14.91 -1.84
CA TYR A 234 2.75 -14.93 -0.80
C TYR A 234 3.30 -15.48 0.51
N GLY A 235 3.06 -14.75 1.60
CA GLY A 235 3.38 -15.19 2.96
C GLY A 235 2.29 -16.11 3.48
N ARG A 236 2.67 -17.28 4.00
CA ARG A 236 1.72 -18.21 4.64
C ARG A 236 1.62 -17.92 6.13
N GLN A 237 0.40 -17.88 6.65
CA GLN A 237 0.10 -17.99 8.07
C GLN A 237 -0.27 -19.43 8.46
N SER A 238 -0.23 -19.71 9.76
CA SER A 238 -0.68 -21.00 10.30
C SER A 238 -2.15 -21.23 9.93
N CYS A 239 -2.47 -22.44 9.45
CA CYS A 239 -3.82 -22.87 9.09
C CYS A 239 -4.46 -22.23 7.84
N ASP A 240 -3.77 -21.38 7.08
CA ASP A 240 -4.35 -20.76 5.86
C ASP A 240 -4.90 -21.77 4.83
N THR A 241 -4.35 -22.97 4.78
CA THR A 241 -4.80 -24.02 3.85
C THR A 241 -6.21 -24.54 4.14
N ARG A 242 -6.78 -24.27 5.34
CA ARG A 242 -8.15 -24.68 5.68
C ARG A 242 -9.19 -24.03 4.76
N SER A 243 -8.94 -22.78 4.35
CA SER A 243 -9.76 -22.07 3.35
C SER A 243 -9.84 -22.77 1.98
N MET A 244 -9.00 -23.78 1.74
CA MET A 244 -9.00 -24.59 0.51
C MET A 244 -9.67 -25.96 0.71
N GLU A 245 -10.05 -26.30 1.93
CA GLU A 245 -10.76 -27.54 2.29
C GLU A 245 -12.27 -27.35 2.04
N GLU A 246 -13.02 -28.46 2.01
CA GLU A 246 -14.48 -28.38 1.85
C GLU A 246 -15.17 -28.01 3.17
N GLY A 247 -16.00 -26.98 3.14
CA GLY A 247 -16.79 -26.52 4.28
C GLY A 247 -16.10 -25.39 5.08
N ASP A 248 -16.92 -24.64 5.84
CA ASP A 248 -16.49 -23.34 6.38
C ASP A 248 -16.31 -23.35 7.92
N ILE A 249 -16.58 -24.48 8.59
CA ILE A 249 -16.59 -24.55 10.07
C ILE A 249 -15.17 -24.46 10.64
N ASP A 250 -14.22 -25.21 10.07
CA ASP A 250 -12.86 -25.36 10.62
C ASP A 250 -11.96 -24.14 10.36
N ASP A 251 -12.37 -23.28 9.43
CA ASP A 251 -11.82 -21.95 9.16
C ASP A 251 -12.07 -21.00 10.33
N GLY A 252 -13.16 -21.21 11.06
CA GLY A 252 -13.68 -20.31 12.09
C GLY A 252 -14.23 -19.01 11.49
N ASN A 253 -13.36 -18.18 10.92
CA ASN A 253 -13.75 -16.97 10.18
C ASN A 253 -13.55 -17.18 8.67
N ALA A 254 -14.46 -17.95 8.05
CA ALA A 254 -14.36 -18.31 6.63
C ALA A 254 -14.48 -17.11 5.67
N LYS A 255 -15.16 -16.03 6.08
CA LYS A 255 -15.44 -14.90 5.18
C LYS A 255 -14.29 -13.90 5.09
N PHE A 256 -13.56 -13.67 6.19
CA PHE A 256 -12.59 -12.59 6.30
C PHE A 256 -11.23 -13.10 6.81
N GLY A 257 -10.15 -12.65 6.16
CA GLY A 257 -8.78 -13.05 6.49
C GLY A 257 -7.76 -11.92 6.31
N GLY A 258 -6.53 -12.17 6.78
CA GLY A 258 -5.37 -11.32 6.53
C GLY A 258 -4.66 -11.69 5.23
N GLN A 259 -3.68 -10.88 4.83
CA GLN A 259 -2.81 -11.18 3.69
C GLN A 259 -1.50 -10.44 3.89
N GLU A 260 -0.38 -11.15 3.79
CA GLU A 260 0.94 -10.55 3.65
C GLU A 260 1.70 -11.20 2.48
N ALA A 261 2.54 -10.42 1.82
CA ALA A 261 3.47 -10.95 0.83
C ALA A 261 4.84 -10.27 0.96
N LEU A 262 5.86 -10.92 0.42
CA LEU A 262 7.13 -10.29 0.09
C LEU A 262 6.97 -9.66 -1.31
N ILE A 263 7.25 -8.37 -1.43
CA ILE A 263 7.33 -7.66 -2.70
C ILE A 263 8.79 -7.62 -3.10
N ILE A 264 9.14 -8.22 -4.23
CA ILE A 264 10.45 -8.09 -4.87
C ILE A 264 10.37 -6.99 -5.93
N LEU A 265 11.36 -6.11 -5.93
CA LEU A 265 11.53 -5.02 -6.87
C LEU A 265 12.78 -5.31 -7.69
N ASP A 266 12.61 -5.60 -8.97
CA ASP A 266 13.69 -5.80 -9.94
C ASP A 266 13.65 -4.65 -10.95
N ASN A 267 14.49 -3.64 -10.74
CA ASN A 267 14.63 -2.46 -11.59
C ASN A 267 13.28 -1.80 -11.92
N VAL A 268 12.44 -1.62 -10.90
CA VAL A 268 11.10 -1.03 -11.05
C VAL A 268 11.23 0.46 -11.32
N PHE A 269 10.65 0.92 -12.42
CA PHE A 269 10.65 2.32 -12.81
C PHE A 269 9.61 3.14 -12.02
N ILE A 270 10.02 4.29 -11.51
CA ILE A 270 9.15 5.28 -10.85
C ILE A 270 9.32 6.63 -11.55
N PRO A 271 8.28 7.17 -12.21
CA PRO A 271 8.38 8.46 -12.88
C PRO A 271 8.48 9.60 -11.85
N TRP A 272 9.11 10.72 -12.24
CA TRP A 272 9.38 11.84 -11.32
C TRP A 272 8.14 12.39 -10.61
N ASP A 273 6.96 12.34 -11.23
CA ASP A 273 5.68 12.79 -10.64
C ASP A 273 5.12 11.83 -9.57
N LYS A 274 5.78 10.70 -9.33
CA LYS A 274 5.48 9.71 -8.28
C LYS A 274 6.63 9.52 -7.29
N VAL A 275 7.67 10.36 -7.36
CA VAL A 275 8.78 10.38 -6.41
C VAL A 275 8.53 11.48 -5.36
N PHE A 276 8.58 11.11 -4.08
CA PHE A 276 8.29 11.99 -2.94
C PHE A 276 9.49 12.18 -1.98
N MET A 277 10.62 11.54 -2.25
CA MET A 277 11.93 11.75 -1.61
C MET A 277 13.00 11.08 -2.49
N ASN A 278 14.16 11.71 -2.71
CA ASN A 278 15.23 11.20 -3.57
C ASN A 278 16.61 11.67 -3.09
N GLY A 279 17.09 11.08 -2.00
CA GLY A 279 18.43 11.33 -1.46
C GLY A 279 18.49 12.30 -0.29
N GLU A 280 17.38 12.87 0.16
CA GLU A 280 17.30 13.67 1.39
C GLU A 280 17.19 12.71 2.60
N PHE A 281 18.33 12.37 3.20
CA PHE A 281 18.47 11.32 4.21
C PHE A 281 18.35 11.82 5.66
N GLU A 282 18.45 13.14 5.85
CA GLU A 282 18.44 13.86 7.14
C GLU A 282 17.14 13.81 7.96
#